data_AF-A0A963IHI9-F1
#
_entry.id   AF-A0A963IHI9-F1
#
_cell.length_a   1.000
_cell.length_b   1.000
_cell.length_c   1.000
_cell.angle_alpha   90.00
_cell.angle_beta   90.00
_cell.angle_gamma   90.00
#
_symmetry.space_group_name_H-M   'P 1'
#
loop_
_entity.id
_entity.type
_entity.pdbx_description
1 polymer ?
#
loop_
_entity_poly.entity_id
_entity_poly.type
_entity_poly.pdbx_seq_one_letter_code
_entity_poly.pdbx_strand_id
1 'polypeptide(L)'
;MNARLREIPYNYTSFSDREIVIRLLGEEMWALLDQLRAERVTGRSARMLYEVLGDIWVVQRNPYLEDDLLVSRERRMALVGALRHRLREIEKRRQGNERVRQLIVAAEAAVVAFERHFDDTARLRARVRKALLRHTRADNIAFDGLARVSHVTDATDWRIEYPFVVVHPDSEEELAPLVRACIKLGLTIIPRGGGTGYTGGAIPLTPLSAVINTEKLIDIGAVEEMRLPGCDRPCATIRTGAGAVTARVAEAAAAAGRVFAVDPTSAEASCIGGNVAMNAGGKKAVLWGTAVDNLAWWKLVDPSGHEMEVTRIAHNLGKIHEQASVRFEIQRFRKDGKTPYGKPEVLDIPGSKFRRAGLGKDVTDKFLAGLPGVQKEGTDGLIVAARWVLHRMPQYTRTVCLEFFGQVREAVPAIV
;
A
#
# COMPACT_ATOMS: atom_id res chain seq x y z
N MET A 1 32.72 -10.17 -20.07
CA MET A 1 32.14 -9.27 -19.04
C MET A 1 32.43 -7.83 -19.46
N ASN A 2 31.55 -7.20 -20.24
CA ASN A 2 31.68 -5.75 -20.50
C ASN A 2 31.11 -5.03 -19.28
N ALA A 3 31.97 -4.32 -18.54
CA ALA A 3 31.53 -3.44 -17.48
C ALA A 3 30.47 -2.47 -18.05
N ARG A 4 29.27 -2.47 -17.47
CA ARG A 4 28.25 -1.45 -17.78
C ARG A 4 28.85 -0.08 -17.39
N LEU A 5 29.38 0.64 -18.37
CA LEU A 5 29.74 2.06 -18.21
C LEU A 5 28.44 2.83 -17.98
N ARG A 6 28.25 3.31 -16.76
CA ARG A 6 27.16 4.22 -16.39
C ARG A 6 27.57 5.64 -16.81
N GLU A 7 26.84 6.23 -17.74
CA GLU A 7 27.08 7.55 -18.32
C GLU A 7 26.27 8.64 -17.61
N ILE A 8 25.16 8.28 -16.95
CA ILE A 8 24.45 9.19 -16.04
C ILE A 8 25.27 9.34 -14.74
N PRO A 9 25.63 10.57 -14.33
CA PRO A 9 26.62 10.81 -13.29
C PRO A 9 26.15 10.49 -11.86
N TYR A 10 24.90 10.05 -11.68
CA TYR A 10 24.28 9.82 -10.39
C TYR A 10 24.04 8.32 -10.17
N ASN A 11 24.50 7.77 -9.04
CA ASN A 11 24.26 6.37 -8.65
C ASN A 11 22.99 6.21 -7.79
N TYR A 12 22.06 7.15 -7.85
CA TYR A 12 20.92 7.25 -6.93
C TYR A 12 19.75 6.32 -7.29
N THR A 13 19.91 5.45 -8.31
CA THR A 13 18.81 4.70 -8.91
C THR A 13 19.23 3.28 -9.26
N SER A 14 18.34 2.32 -9.00
CA SER A 14 18.43 0.94 -9.49
C SER A 14 18.24 0.82 -11.00
N PHE A 15 17.70 1.87 -11.64
CA PHE A 15 17.55 1.96 -13.09
C PHE A 15 18.89 2.19 -13.79
N SER A 16 19.09 1.45 -14.87
CA SER A 16 20.16 1.65 -15.85
C SER A 16 19.92 2.89 -16.73
N ASP A 17 20.97 3.39 -17.39
CA ASP A 17 20.85 4.51 -18.32
C ASP A 17 19.83 4.24 -19.43
N ARG A 18 19.77 2.99 -19.93
CA ARG A 18 18.76 2.55 -20.91
C ARG A 18 17.35 2.83 -20.40
N GLU A 19 17.06 2.43 -19.17
CA GLU A 19 15.73 2.56 -18.58
C GLU A 19 15.33 4.00 -18.32
N ILE A 20 16.29 4.87 -18.00
CA ILE A 20 16.08 6.30 -17.80
C ILE A 20 15.82 6.98 -19.14
N VAL A 21 16.66 6.71 -20.14
CA VAL A 21 16.49 7.25 -21.51
C VAL A 21 15.14 6.83 -22.08
N ILE A 22 14.76 5.55 -21.97
CA ILE A 22 13.48 5.07 -22.51
C ILE A 22 12.29 5.78 -21.84
N ARG A 23 12.35 6.00 -20.53
CA ARG A 23 11.27 6.70 -19.80
C ARG A 23 11.16 8.17 -20.16
N LEU A 24 12.29 8.84 -20.40
CA LEU A 24 12.30 10.27 -20.69
C LEU A 24 12.11 10.58 -22.18
N LEU A 25 12.68 9.77 -23.07
CA LEU A 25 12.81 10.03 -24.50
C LEU A 25 12.19 8.96 -25.41
N GLY A 26 11.85 7.78 -24.88
CA GLY A 26 11.28 6.66 -25.65
C GLY A 26 12.32 5.66 -26.18
N GLU A 27 11.84 4.49 -26.63
CA GLU A 27 12.69 3.40 -27.14
C GLU A 27 13.44 3.77 -28.42
N GLU A 28 12.81 4.53 -29.31
CA GLU A 28 13.41 4.99 -30.57
C GLU A 28 14.67 5.84 -30.31
N MET A 29 14.62 6.72 -29.32
CA MET A 29 15.76 7.58 -28.97
C MET A 29 16.90 6.79 -28.32
N TRP A 30 16.60 5.72 -27.57
CA TRP A 30 17.62 4.80 -27.09
C TRP A 30 18.33 4.09 -28.26
N ALA A 31 17.56 3.56 -29.22
CA ALA A 31 18.14 2.91 -30.40
C ALA A 31 19.04 3.87 -31.21
N LEU A 32 18.62 5.13 -31.31
CA LEU A 32 19.41 6.19 -31.97
C LEU A 32 20.72 6.49 -31.23
N LEU A 33 20.69 6.51 -29.89
CA LEU A 33 21.89 6.67 -29.06
C LEU A 33 22.87 5.51 -29.23
N ASP A 34 22.38 4.27 -29.29
CA ASP A 34 23.23 3.09 -29.52
C ASP A 34 23.89 3.11 -30.90
N GLN A 35 23.18 3.59 -31.94
CA GLN A 35 23.78 3.81 -33.26
C GLN A 35 24.90 4.85 -33.22
N LEU A 36 24.67 6.00 -32.57
CA LEU A 36 25.66 7.07 -32.46
C LEU A 36 26.89 6.68 -31.61
N ARG A 37 26.72 5.81 -30.61
CA ARG A 37 27.83 5.26 -29.82
C ARG A 37 28.80 4.44 -30.68
N ALA A 38 28.29 3.71 -31.66
CA ALA A 38 29.13 2.91 -32.57
C ALA A 38 30.05 3.78 -33.45
N GLU A 39 29.66 5.04 -33.71
CA GLU A 39 30.39 5.97 -34.57
C GLU A 39 31.61 6.63 -33.87
N ARG A 40 31.74 6.55 -32.54
CA ARG A 40 32.87 7.09 -31.72
C ARG A 40 33.20 8.59 -31.87
N VAL A 41 32.31 9.41 -32.43
CA VAL A 41 32.58 10.85 -32.70
C VAL A 41 32.15 11.80 -31.57
N THR A 42 31.26 11.41 -30.64
CA THR A 42 30.39 12.37 -29.91
C THR A 42 30.51 12.38 -28.37
N GLY A 43 31.65 11.98 -27.79
CA GLY A 43 31.79 11.78 -26.33
C GLY A 43 31.37 12.97 -25.43
N ARG A 44 31.71 14.22 -25.81
CA ARG A 44 31.35 15.40 -24.98
C ARG A 44 29.87 15.79 -25.10
N SER A 45 29.28 15.65 -26.29
CA SER A 45 27.86 15.92 -26.53
C SER A 45 26.96 14.87 -25.87
N ALA A 46 27.36 13.60 -25.95
CA ALA A 46 26.69 12.50 -25.25
C ALA A 46 26.70 12.73 -23.74
N ARG A 47 27.85 13.09 -23.15
CA ARG A 47 27.94 13.41 -21.72
C ARG A 47 26.98 14.53 -21.30
N MET A 48 26.92 15.63 -22.06
CA MET A 48 25.99 16.74 -21.76
C MET A 48 24.52 16.29 -21.83
N LEU A 49 24.16 15.40 -22.76
CA LEU A 49 22.82 14.83 -22.84
C LEU A 49 22.51 13.97 -21.60
N TYR A 50 23.42 13.09 -21.19
CA TYR A 50 23.23 12.27 -19.99
C TYR A 50 23.21 13.09 -18.70
N GLU A 51 23.92 14.22 -18.63
CA GLU A 51 23.78 15.19 -17.54
C GLU A 51 22.37 15.80 -17.52
N VAL A 52 21.82 16.20 -18.68
CA VAL A 52 20.44 16.73 -18.77
C VAL A 52 19.42 15.70 -18.31
N LEU A 53 19.50 14.47 -18.82
CA LEU A 53 18.58 13.40 -18.45
C LEU A 53 18.73 12.98 -16.99
N GLY A 54 19.97 12.94 -16.49
CA GLY A 54 20.29 12.65 -15.10
C GLY A 54 19.70 13.67 -14.14
N ASP A 55 19.84 14.96 -14.44
CA ASP A 55 19.31 16.06 -13.63
C ASP A 55 17.77 15.99 -13.55
N ILE A 56 17.09 15.79 -14.69
CA ILE A 56 15.63 15.60 -14.73
C ILE A 56 15.23 14.40 -13.86
N TRP A 57 15.89 13.26 -14.07
CA TRP A 57 15.53 12.01 -13.42
C TRP A 57 15.75 12.05 -11.90
N VAL A 58 16.87 12.61 -11.44
CA VAL A 58 17.19 12.73 -10.01
C VAL A 58 16.17 13.59 -9.29
N VAL A 59 15.72 14.70 -9.90
CA VAL A 59 14.68 15.55 -9.31
C VAL A 59 13.34 14.81 -9.27
N GLN A 60 12.93 14.16 -10.36
CA GLN A 60 11.66 13.41 -10.41
C GLN A 60 11.60 12.25 -9.42
N ARG A 61 12.76 11.66 -9.07
CA ARG A 61 12.87 10.51 -8.16
C ARG A 61 13.27 10.87 -6.73
N ASN A 62 13.41 12.16 -6.44
CA ASN A 62 13.75 12.63 -5.10
C ASN A 62 12.74 13.70 -4.65
N PRO A 63 11.71 13.32 -3.86
CA PRO A 63 10.72 14.24 -3.34
C PRO A 63 11.30 15.48 -2.63
N TYR A 64 12.46 15.36 -1.97
CA TYR A 64 13.10 16.49 -1.31
C TYR A 64 13.64 17.53 -2.30
N LEU A 65 14.22 17.08 -3.42
CA LEU A 65 14.69 17.99 -4.48
C LEU A 65 13.51 18.60 -5.24
N GLU A 66 12.47 17.81 -5.51
CA GLU A 66 11.23 18.31 -6.10
C GLU A 66 10.59 19.39 -5.23
N ASP A 67 10.49 19.17 -3.92
CA ASP A 67 9.92 20.14 -2.97
C ASP A 67 10.76 21.42 -2.89
N ASP A 68 12.08 21.34 -2.86
CA ASP A 68 12.97 22.52 -2.87
C ASP A 68 12.75 23.38 -4.12
N LEU A 69 12.63 22.74 -5.28
CA LEU A 69 12.41 23.43 -6.57
C LEU A 69 10.97 23.92 -6.75
N LEU A 70 9.98 23.30 -6.09
CA LEU A 70 8.61 23.82 -6.02
C LEU A 70 8.55 25.11 -5.19
N VAL A 71 9.34 25.19 -4.11
CA VAL A 71 9.41 26.38 -3.24
C VAL A 71 10.26 27.49 -3.85
N SER A 72 11.41 27.15 -4.42
CA SER A 72 12.37 28.12 -4.96
C SER A 72 12.27 28.27 -6.48
N ARG A 73 11.49 29.28 -6.92
CA ARG A 73 11.38 29.64 -8.35
C ARG A 73 12.73 29.98 -8.97
N GLU A 74 13.62 30.63 -8.21
CA GLU A 74 14.96 31.00 -8.67
C GLU A 74 15.81 29.76 -8.99
N ARG A 75 15.91 28.81 -8.05
CA ARG A 75 16.66 27.56 -8.26
C ARG A 75 16.07 26.74 -9.41
N ARG A 76 14.74 26.69 -9.50
CA ARG A 76 14.02 26.05 -10.61
C ARG A 76 14.39 26.67 -11.96
N MET A 77 14.36 27.99 -12.08
CA MET A 77 14.74 28.69 -13.31
C MET A 77 16.22 28.52 -13.65
N ALA A 78 17.10 28.53 -12.64
CA ALA A 78 18.53 28.29 -12.83
C ALA A 78 18.80 26.87 -13.37
N LEU A 79 18.18 25.84 -12.78
CA LEU A 79 18.29 24.45 -13.24
C LEU A 79 17.79 24.32 -14.68
N VAL A 80 16.55 24.74 -14.97
CA VAL A 80 15.97 24.68 -16.33
C VAL A 80 16.84 25.44 -17.34
N GLY A 81 17.36 26.60 -16.96
CA GLY A 81 18.28 27.39 -17.77
C GLY A 81 19.57 26.64 -18.10
N ALA A 82 20.15 25.93 -17.12
CA ALA A 82 21.34 25.10 -17.30
C ALA A 82 21.07 23.90 -18.22
N LEU A 83 19.91 23.22 -18.08
CA LEU A 83 19.50 22.13 -18.97
C LEU A 83 19.41 22.61 -20.42
N ARG A 84 18.69 23.71 -20.67
CA ARG A 84 18.56 24.32 -22.01
C ARG A 84 19.89 24.81 -22.56
N HIS A 85 20.79 25.31 -21.70
CA HIS A 85 22.13 25.72 -22.13
C HIS A 85 22.95 24.53 -22.64
N ARG A 86 22.95 23.39 -21.91
CA ARG A 86 23.61 22.17 -22.38
C ARG A 86 23.06 21.69 -23.72
N LEU A 87 21.73 21.69 -23.92
CA LEU A 87 21.12 21.33 -25.21
C LEU A 87 21.55 22.25 -26.35
N ARG A 88 21.63 23.57 -26.13
CA ARG A 88 22.16 24.53 -27.12
C ARG A 88 23.63 24.27 -27.47
N GLU A 89 24.45 23.87 -26.51
CA GLU A 89 25.86 23.52 -26.75
C GLU A 89 26.00 22.21 -27.56
N ILE A 90 25.10 21.25 -27.37
CA ILE A 90 25.02 20.05 -28.22
C ILE A 90 24.63 20.44 -29.65
N GLU A 91 23.62 21.31 -29.82
CA GLU A 91 23.17 21.78 -31.14
C GLU A 91 24.31 22.45 -31.93
N LYS A 92 25.07 23.36 -31.31
CA LYS A 92 26.23 24.01 -31.94
C LYS A 92 27.29 23.02 -32.42
N ARG A 93 27.41 21.87 -31.75
CA ARG A 93 28.43 20.84 -32.02
C ARG A 93 27.95 19.73 -32.94
N ARG A 94 26.68 19.71 -33.35
CA ARG A 94 26.12 18.59 -34.13
C ARG A 94 26.70 18.46 -35.54
N GLN A 95 27.33 19.52 -36.08
CA GLN A 95 27.94 19.54 -37.42
C GLN A 95 26.98 19.07 -38.53
N GLY A 96 25.70 19.44 -38.44
CA GLY A 96 24.68 19.02 -39.40
C GLY A 96 24.10 17.62 -39.20
N ASN A 97 24.56 16.84 -38.22
CA ASN A 97 24.05 15.49 -37.96
C ASN A 97 22.56 15.50 -37.57
N GLU A 98 21.74 14.84 -38.38
CA GLU A 98 20.27 14.82 -38.24
C GLU A 98 19.81 13.90 -37.11
N ARG A 99 20.53 12.80 -36.84
CA ARG A 99 20.26 11.91 -35.70
C ARG A 99 20.45 12.64 -34.37
N VAL A 100 21.51 13.45 -34.27
CA VAL A 100 21.74 14.30 -33.09
C VAL A 100 20.63 15.34 -32.94
N ARG A 101 20.12 15.91 -34.04
CA ARG A 101 18.98 16.84 -34.00
C ARG A 101 17.72 16.19 -33.43
N GLN A 102 17.42 14.96 -33.82
CA GLN A 102 16.27 14.21 -33.28
C GLN A 102 16.38 14.02 -31.76
N LEU A 103 17.57 13.66 -31.25
CA LEU A 103 17.81 13.54 -29.81
C LEU A 103 17.62 14.88 -29.07
N ILE A 104 18.10 15.99 -29.64
CA ILE A 104 17.93 17.32 -29.05
C ILE A 104 16.45 17.69 -28.98
N VAL A 105 15.68 17.43 -30.04
CA VAL A 105 14.23 17.69 -30.05
C VAL A 105 13.52 16.89 -28.97
N ALA A 106 13.83 15.59 -28.84
CA ALA A 106 13.25 14.75 -27.79
C ALA A 106 13.67 15.24 -26.38
N ALA A 107 14.93 15.61 -26.20
CA ALA A 107 15.42 16.11 -24.92
C ALA A 107 14.84 17.48 -24.54
N GLU A 108 14.64 18.39 -25.50
CA GLU A 108 13.97 19.67 -25.25
C GLU A 108 12.50 19.43 -24.87
N ALA A 109 11.81 18.49 -25.52
CA ALA A 109 10.46 18.10 -25.10
C ALA A 109 10.43 17.55 -23.66
N ALA A 110 11.43 16.75 -23.26
CA ALA A 110 11.57 16.29 -21.88
C ALA A 110 11.84 17.45 -20.89
N VAL A 111 12.67 18.43 -21.25
CA VAL A 111 12.93 19.63 -20.44
C VAL A 111 11.66 20.49 -20.30
N VAL A 112 10.89 20.68 -21.37
CA VAL A 112 9.60 21.40 -21.34
C VAL A 112 8.59 20.68 -20.44
N ALA A 113 8.49 19.36 -20.56
CA ALA A 113 7.62 18.55 -19.69
C ALA A 113 8.05 18.65 -18.22
N PHE A 114 9.36 18.58 -17.95
CA PHE A 114 9.94 18.74 -16.62
C PHE A 114 9.66 20.13 -16.02
N GLU A 115 9.79 21.21 -16.80
CA GLU A 115 9.48 22.57 -16.33
C GLU A 115 7.97 22.71 -16.02
N ARG A 116 7.10 22.21 -16.89
CA ARG A 116 5.64 22.27 -16.72
C ARG A 116 5.17 21.46 -15.50
N HIS A 117 5.83 20.34 -15.20
CA HIS A 117 5.51 19.45 -14.08
C HIS A 117 5.42 20.18 -12.73
N PHE A 118 6.26 21.18 -12.49
CA PHE A 118 6.21 21.93 -11.24
C PHE A 118 4.91 22.72 -11.06
N ASP A 119 4.44 23.39 -12.12
CA ASP A 119 3.21 24.17 -12.09
C ASP A 119 1.97 23.26 -12.07
N ASP A 120 2.02 22.12 -12.77
CA ASP A 120 0.99 21.07 -12.70
C ASP A 120 0.89 20.49 -11.29
N THR A 121 2.03 20.17 -10.67
CA THR A 121 2.11 19.67 -9.30
C THR A 121 1.58 20.68 -8.29
N ALA A 122 1.96 21.96 -8.40
CA ALA A 122 1.46 23.01 -7.52
C ALA A 122 -0.07 23.17 -7.62
N ARG A 123 -0.61 23.16 -8.85
CA ARG A 123 -2.06 23.22 -9.10
C ARG A 123 -2.79 22.01 -8.53
N LEU A 124 -2.24 20.81 -8.69
CA LEU A 124 -2.85 19.60 -8.15
C LEU A 124 -2.78 19.58 -6.62
N ARG A 125 -1.64 19.96 -6.00
CA ARG A 125 -1.52 20.07 -4.53
C ARG A 125 -2.56 21.03 -3.96
N ALA A 126 -2.79 22.18 -4.60
CA ALA A 126 -3.82 23.13 -4.19
C ALA A 126 -5.24 22.54 -4.28
N ARG A 127 -5.56 21.82 -5.35
CA ARG A 127 -6.86 21.13 -5.52
C ARG A 127 -7.07 20.04 -4.47
N VAL A 128 -6.06 19.19 -4.26
CA VAL A 128 -6.09 18.11 -3.27
C VAL A 128 -6.26 18.69 -1.88
N ARG A 129 -5.43 19.65 -1.49
CA ARG A 129 -5.51 20.33 -0.19
C ARG A 129 -6.90 20.94 0.04
N LYS A 130 -7.43 21.69 -0.93
CA LYS A 130 -8.78 22.30 -0.84
C LYS A 130 -9.90 21.27 -0.65
N ALA A 131 -9.78 20.10 -1.27
CA ALA A 131 -10.77 19.04 -1.13
C ALA A 131 -10.68 18.31 0.21
N LEU A 132 -9.46 17.94 0.64
CA LEU A 132 -9.25 17.13 1.84
C LEU A 132 -9.35 17.95 3.14
N LEU A 133 -9.02 19.25 3.14
CA LEU A 133 -9.18 20.14 4.31
C LEU A 133 -10.62 20.27 4.82
N ARG A 134 -11.60 19.83 4.03
CA ARG A 134 -13.01 19.79 4.45
C ARG A 134 -13.32 18.62 5.38
N HIS A 135 -12.41 17.65 5.46
CA HIS A 135 -12.66 16.32 6.02
C HIS A 135 -11.60 15.89 7.02
N THR A 136 -10.43 16.52 7.02
CA THR A 136 -9.36 16.25 7.97
C THR A 136 -8.54 17.51 8.21
N ARG A 137 -7.65 17.47 9.20
CA ARG A 137 -6.77 18.61 9.53
C ARG A 137 -5.69 18.82 8.48
N ALA A 138 -5.12 20.04 8.48
CA ALA A 138 -4.10 20.42 7.49
C ALA A 138 -2.80 19.62 7.61
N ASP A 139 -2.41 19.26 8.83
CA ASP A 139 -1.26 18.44 9.18
C ASP A 139 -1.43 16.96 8.84
N ASN A 140 -2.66 16.51 8.56
CA ASN A 140 -2.94 15.16 8.08
C ASN A 140 -2.79 15.00 6.56
N ILE A 141 -2.50 16.08 5.83
CA ILE A 141 -2.37 16.08 4.37
C ILE A 141 -0.91 16.35 4.01
N ALA A 142 -0.14 15.28 3.88
CA ALA A 142 1.31 15.33 3.74
C ALA A 142 1.73 15.20 2.25
N PHE A 143 2.42 16.23 1.77
CA PHE A 143 3.06 16.23 0.44
C PHE A 143 4.58 16.20 0.52
N ASP A 144 5.13 16.29 1.73
CA ASP A 144 6.56 16.40 1.98
C ASP A 144 7.30 15.10 1.66
N GLY A 145 8.61 15.24 1.45
CA GLY A 145 9.48 14.12 1.14
C GLY A 145 9.51 13.02 2.19
N LEU A 146 9.41 13.32 3.49
CA LEU A 146 9.47 12.30 4.54
C LEU A 146 8.26 11.37 4.47
N ALA A 147 7.05 11.94 4.39
CA ALA A 147 5.83 11.16 4.24
C ALA A 147 5.85 10.33 2.95
N ARG A 148 6.19 10.94 1.82
CA ARG A 148 6.20 10.23 0.52
C ARG A 148 7.24 9.11 0.47
N VAL A 149 8.44 9.32 1.01
CA VAL A 149 9.52 8.32 1.03
C VAL A 149 9.21 7.17 1.98
N SER A 150 8.63 7.43 3.15
CA SER A 150 8.26 6.38 4.11
C SER A 150 7.08 5.50 3.65
N HIS A 151 6.30 5.97 2.67
CA HIS A 151 5.11 5.28 2.15
C HIS A 151 5.26 4.78 0.72
N VAL A 152 6.47 4.80 0.16
CA VAL A 152 6.79 4.32 -1.20
C VAL A 152 6.83 2.79 -1.33
N THR A 153 6.98 2.08 -0.20
CA THR A 153 7.23 0.63 -0.19
C THR A 153 6.64 -0.06 1.03
N ASP A 154 6.43 -1.36 0.94
CA ASP A 154 6.14 -2.26 2.06
C ASP A 154 7.37 -3.15 2.38
N ALA A 155 7.20 -4.27 3.09
CA ALA A 155 8.31 -5.13 3.47
C ALA A 155 8.94 -5.91 2.30
N THR A 156 8.36 -5.84 1.09
CA THR A 156 9.03 -6.33 -0.13
C THR A 156 10.21 -5.47 -0.56
N ASP A 157 10.31 -4.24 -0.03
CA ASP A 157 11.34 -3.23 -0.36
C ASP A 157 11.30 -2.75 -1.82
N TRP A 158 10.22 -3.05 -2.56
CA TRP A 158 10.02 -2.58 -3.92
C TRP A 158 9.61 -1.10 -3.94
N ARG A 159 10.33 -0.29 -4.74
CA ARG A 159 10.09 1.16 -4.88
C ARG A 159 9.80 1.51 -6.33
N ILE A 160 8.51 1.56 -6.66
CA ILE A 160 8.05 1.81 -8.04
C ILE A 160 7.74 3.30 -8.20
N GLU A 161 6.64 3.80 -7.63
CA GLU A 161 6.31 5.23 -7.62
C GLU A 161 6.21 5.80 -6.20
N TYR A 162 6.46 7.10 -6.07
CA TYR A 162 6.12 7.84 -4.86
C TYR A 162 4.65 8.21 -4.87
N PRO A 163 3.95 8.17 -3.73
CA PRO A 163 2.59 8.66 -3.67
C PRO A 163 2.57 10.17 -3.91
N PHE A 164 1.48 10.67 -4.50
CA PHE A 164 1.26 12.10 -4.67
C PHE A 164 1.06 12.78 -3.31
N VAL A 165 0.28 12.13 -2.44
CA VAL A 165 -0.09 12.60 -1.11
C VAL A 165 -0.22 11.42 -0.17
N VAL A 166 0.17 11.63 1.09
CA VAL A 166 -0.14 10.71 2.19
C VAL A 166 -1.16 11.40 3.10
N VAL A 167 -2.21 10.68 3.48
CA VAL A 167 -3.29 11.18 4.32
C VAL A 167 -3.35 10.38 5.61
N HIS A 168 -3.35 11.06 6.76
CA HIS A 168 -3.33 10.46 8.10
C HIS A 168 -4.59 10.85 8.90
N PRO A 169 -5.76 10.25 8.60
CA PRO A 169 -7.01 10.56 9.31
C PRO A 169 -6.89 10.36 10.82
N ASP A 170 -7.49 11.25 11.61
CA ASP A 170 -7.47 11.16 13.08
C ASP A 170 -8.66 10.36 13.64
N SER A 171 -9.73 10.17 12.85
CA SER A 171 -10.93 9.47 13.28
C SER A 171 -11.56 8.62 12.17
N GLU A 172 -12.36 7.64 12.58
CA GLU A 172 -13.04 6.70 11.68
C GLU A 172 -13.97 7.42 10.69
N GLU A 173 -14.61 8.51 11.14
CA GLU A 173 -15.58 9.31 10.37
C GLU A 173 -14.95 10.06 9.19
N GLU A 174 -13.63 10.26 9.18
CA GLU A 174 -12.92 10.95 8.10
C GLU A 174 -12.75 10.07 6.86
N LEU A 175 -12.75 8.74 7.01
CA LEU A 175 -12.36 7.81 5.94
C LEU A 175 -13.30 7.89 4.74
N ALA A 176 -14.61 7.81 4.97
CA ALA A 176 -15.61 7.84 3.90
C ALA A 176 -15.54 9.13 3.05
N PRO A 177 -15.55 10.35 3.63
CA PRO A 177 -15.41 11.56 2.85
C PRO A 177 -14.02 11.73 2.20
N LEU A 178 -12.93 11.29 2.84
CA LEU A 178 -11.59 11.30 2.24
C LEU A 178 -11.52 10.42 0.99
N VAL A 179 -12.06 9.20 1.05
CA VAL A 179 -12.14 8.28 -0.10
C VAL A 179 -12.88 8.95 -1.26
N ARG A 180 -14.07 9.51 -1.01
CA ARG A 180 -14.86 10.20 -2.05
C ARG A 180 -14.11 11.38 -2.66
N ALA A 181 -13.39 12.15 -1.86
CA ALA A 181 -12.60 13.27 -2.32
C ALA A 181 -11.44 12.82 -3.23
N CYS A 182 -10.68 11.79 -2.81
CA CYS A 182 -9.58 11.23 -3.60
C CYS A 182 -10.06 10.66 -4.94
N ILE A 183 -11.17 9.90 -4.96
CA ILE A 183 -11.76 9.38 -6.21
C ILE A 183 -12.17 10.53 -7.14
N LYS A 184 -12.84 11.57 -6.62
CA LYS A 184 -13.23 12.75 -7.41
C LYS A 184 -12.02 13.51 -7.98
N LEU A 185 -10.86 13.43 -7.34
CA LEU A 185 -9.61 14.03 -7.79
C LEU A 185 -8.87 13.17 -8.84
N GLY A 186 -9.33 11.94 -9.08
CA GLY A 186 -8.67 10.99 -9.98
C GLY A 186 -7.43 10.33 -9.37
N LEU A 187 -7.34 10.28 -8.03
CA LEU A 187 -6.23 9.63 -7.34
C LEU A 187 -6.53 8.15 -7.10
N THR A 188 -5.57 7.28 -7.42
CA THR A 188 -5.60 5.88 -6.99
C THR A 188 -5.39 5.80 -5.49
N ILE A 189 -6.32 5.19 -4.76
CA ILE A 189 -6.22 5.08 -3.30
C ILE A 189 -5.45 3.81 -2.93
N ILE A 190 -4.50 3.94 -2.01
CA ILE A 190 -3.74 2.84 -1.45
C ILE A 190 -3.97 2.81 0.06
N PRO A 191 -4.75 1.85 0.58
CA PRO A 191 -4.93 1.66 2.01
C PRO A 191 -3.63 1.19 2.65
N ARG A 192 -3.28 1.76 3.81
CA ARG A 192 -2.05 1.38 4.50
C ARG A 192 -2.22 1.43 6.02
N GLY A 193 -1.76 0.38 6.70
CA GLY A 193 -1.42 0.41 8.14
C GLY A 193 0.11 0.48 8.29
N GLY A 194 0.70 -0.31 9.19
CA GLY A 194 2.16 -0.32 9.40
C GLY A 194 3.07 -0.80 8.26
N GLY A 195 2.56 -1.01 7.03
CA GLY A 195 3.40 -1.27 5.85
C GLY A 195 4.19 -2.59 5.85
N THR A 196 3.83 -3.57 6.69
CA THR A 196 4.59 -4.82 6.85
C THR A 196 4.23 -5.93 5.85
N GLY A 197 3.54 -5.60 4.75
CA GLY A 197 3.09 -6.57 3.75
C GLY A 197 4.25 -7.12 2.91
N TYR A 198 4.16 -8.37 2.48
CA TYR A 198 5.15 -9.04 1.61
C TYR A 198 4.61 -9.36 0.20
N THR A 199 3.50 -8.72 -0.19
CA THR A 199 2.83 -8.96 -1.48
C THR A 199 2.84 -7.73 -2.40
N GLY A 200 3.35 -6.58 -1.94
CA GLY A 200 3.35 -5.34 -2.70
C GLY A 200 2.03 -4.58 -2.66
N GLY A 201 1.05 -5.01 -1.83
CA GLY A 201 -0.29 -4.42 -1.78
C GLY A 201 -0.34 -2.95 -1.33
N ALA A 202 0.69 -2.45 -0.64
CA ALA A 202 0.79 -1.07 -0.19
C ALA A 202 1.77 -0.21 -1.02
N ILE A 203 2.19 -0.69 -2.20
CA ILE A 203 3.17 -0.01 -3.06
C ILE A 203 2.48 0.83 -4.12
N PRO A 204 2.81 2.13 -4.24
CA PRO A 204 2.32 2.94 -5.34
C PRO A 204 2.90 2.51 -6.68
N LEU A 205 2.00 2.22 -7.63
CA LEU A 205 2.32 1.90 -9.02
C LEU A 205 2.09 3.07 -9.97
N THR A 206 1.56 4.18 -9.46
CA THR A 206 1.28 5.41 -10.21
C THR A 206 1.66 6.63 -9.37
N PRO A 207 2.24 7.68 -9.99
CA PRO A 207 2.52 8.93 -9.30
C PRO A 207 1.24 9.67 -8.89
N LEU A 208 0.08 9.33 -9.46
CA LEU A 208 -1.23 9.89 -9.11
C LEU A 208 -1.96 9.03 -8.07
N SER A 209 -1.28 8.73 -6.97
CA SER A 209 -1.83 7.92 -5.88
C SER A 209 -1.93 8.70 -4.56
N ALA A 210 -2.95 8.39 -3.79
CA ALA A 210 -3.12 8.84 -2.41
C ALA A 210 -2.98 7.64 -1.48
N VAL A 211 -1.96 7.63 -0.64
CA VAL A 211 -1.87 6.65 0.44
C VAL A 211 -2.70 7.15 1.60
N ILE A 212 -3.69 6.38 2.05
CA ILE A 212 -4.44 6.68 3.26
C ILE A 212 -3.90 5.77 4.35
N ASN A 213 -3.12 6.35 5.27
CA ASN A 213 -2.51 5.63 6.38
C ASN A 213 -3.41 5.69 7.62
N THR A 214 -3.92 4.53 8.03
CA THR A 214 -4.85 4.37 9.16
C THR A 214 -4.16 4.18 10.51
N GLU A 215 -2.83 4.23 10.62
CA GLU A 215 -2.06 4.00 11.86
C GLU A 215 -2.45 4.92 13.02
N LYS A 216 -3.13 6.05 12.78
CA LYS A 216 -3.66 6.92 13.83
C LYS A 216 -4.98 6.41 14.46
N LEU A 217 -5.69 5.47 13.81
CA LEU A 217 -6.92 4.87 14.32
C LEU A 217 -6.60 3.79 15.36
N ILE A 218 -5.99 4.19 16.47
CA ILE A 218 -5.35 3.31 17.46
C ILE A 218 -6.28 2.84 18.58
N ASP A 219 -7.56 3.21 18.55
CA ASP A 219 -8.50 2.90 19.62
C ASP A 219 -8.57 1.38 19.89
N ILE A 220 -8.43 1.01 21.16
CA ILE A 220 -8.60 -0.36 21.66
C ILE A 220 -9.60 -0.30 22.79
N GLY A 221 -10.77 -0.92 22.60
CA GLY A 221 -11.82 -0.98 23.60
C GLY A 221 -11.51 -1.95 24.74
N ALA A 222 -12.36 -1.94 25.76
CA ALA A 222 -12.30 -2.93 26.82
C ALA A 222 -12.64 -4.34 26.30
N VAL A 223 -12.18 -5.37 27.02
CA VAL A 223 -12.63 -6.74 26.81
C VAL A 223 -14.03 -6.90 27.41
N GLU A 224 -14.99 -7.32 26.59
CA GLU A 224 -16.40 -7.40 26.95
C GLU A 224 -16.95 -8.81 26.70
N GLU A 225 -17.75 -9.34 27.61
CA GLU A 225 -18.55 -10.54 27.37
C GLU A 225 -19.81 -10.17 26.58
N MET A 226 -19.88 -10.61 25.32
CA MET A 226 -20.96 -10.27 24.40
C MET A 226 -21.64 -11.53 23.87
N ARG A 227 -22.97 -11.52 23.82
CA ARG A 227 -23.72 -12.53 23.07
C ARG A 227 -23.74 -12.13 21.60
N LEU A 228 -23.00 -12.85 20.77
CA LEU A 228 -22.98 -12.63 19.33
C LEU A 228 -24.31 -13.06 18.67
N PRO A 229 -24.69 -12.47 17.52
CA PRO A 229 -25.90 -12.85 16.81
C PRO A 229 -25.93 -14.35 16.47
N GLY A 230 -27.01 -15.03 16.85
CA GLY A 230 -27.16 -16.47 16.61
C GLY A 230 -26.31 -17.38 17.50
N CYS A 231 -25.68 -16.86 18.56
CA CYS A 231 -24.97 -17.65 19.57
C CYS A 231 -25.73 -17.65 20.90
N ASP A 232 -25.83 -18.81 21.55
CA ASP A 232 -26.59 -18.95 22.81
C ASP A 232 -25.81 -18.47 24.04
N ARG A 233 -24.48 -18.51 23.97
CA ARG A 233 -23.58 -18.18 25.08
C ARG A 233 -22.78 -16.91 24.77
N PRO A 234 -22.53 -16.05 25.77
CA PRO A 234 -21.61 -14.93 25.60
C PRO A 234 -20.18 -15.43 25.37
N CYS A 235 -19.40 -14.63 24.67
CA CYS A 235 -17.95 -14.81 24.54
C CYS A 235 -17.22 -13.48 24.77
N ALA A 236 -15.97 -13.56 25.20
CA ALA A 236 -15.12 -12.41 25.33
C ALA A 236 -14.80 -11.83 23.95
N THR A 237 -14.94 -10.52 23.79
CA THR A 237 -14.66 -9.79 22.56
C THR A 237 -13.89 -8.50 22.84
N ILE A 238 -13.24 -7.95 21.81
CA ILE A 238 -12.57 -6.65 21.87
C ILE A 238 -12.79 -5.87 20.57
N ARG A 239 -13.13 -4.58 20.67
CA ARG A 239 -13.22 -3.67 19.52
C ARG A 239 -11.89 -2.95 19.33
N THR A 240 -11.48 -2.77 18.09
CA THR A 240 -10.23 -2.11 17.71
C THR A 240 -10.43 -1.22 16.49
N GLY A 241 -9.80 -0.04 16.46
CA GLY A 241 -9.59 0.73 15.24
C GLY A 241 -8.59 0.05 14.30
N ALA A 242 -8.64 0.37 13.01
CA ALA A 242 -7.79 -0.26 11.99
C ALA A 242 -6.29 0.02 12.16
N GLY A 243 -5.93 1.11 12.84
CA GLY A 243 -4.54 1.49 13.11
C GLY A 243 -3.93 0.78 14.31
N ALA A 244 -4.74 0.16 15.17
CA ALA A 244 -4.25 -0.51 16.37
C ALA A 244 -3.17 -1.56 16.02
N VAL A 245 -2.02 -1.45 16.67
CA VAL A 245 -0.90 -2.40 16.50
C VAL A 245 -1.28 -3.74 17.12
N THR A 246 -1.01 -4.82 16.38
CA THR A 246 -1.43 -6.18 16.74
C THR A 246 -0.95 -6.61 18.12
N ALA A 247 0.31 -6.32 18.45
CA ALA A 247 0.89 -6.61 19.76
C ALA A 247 0.12 -5.90 20.89
N ARG A 248 -0.29 -4.63 20.70
CA ARG A 248 -1.05 -3.87 21.69
C ARG A 248 -2.44 -4.45 21.94
N VAL A 249 -3.09 -4.95 20.88
CA VAL A 249 -4.38 -5.66 21.01
C VAL A 249 -4.19 -6.96 21.77
N ALA A 250 -3.11 -7.70 21.50
CA ALA A 250 -2.78 -8.92 22.23
C ALA A 250 -2.47 -8.67 23.71
N GLU A 251 -1.74 -7.60 24.03
CA GLU A 251 -1.47 -7.14 25.41
C GLU A 251 -2.76 -6.80 26.15
N ALA A 252 -3.67 -6.04 25.52
CA ALA A 252 -4.96 -5.68 26.10
C ALA A 252 -5.82 -6.93 26.39
N ALA A 253 -5.84 -7.89 25.46
CA ALA A 253 -6.52 -9.17 25.68
C ALA A 253 -5.87 -9.97 26.83
N ALA A 254 -4.53 -10.03 26.88
CA ALA A 254 -3.79 -10.75 27.91
C ALA A 254 -4.01 -10.16 29.31
N ALA A 255 -4.09 -8.83 29.43
CA ALA A 255 -4.41 -8.15 30.68
C ALA A 255 -5.80 -8.55 31.23
N ALA A 256 -6.73 -8.96 30.36
CA ALA A 256 -8.04 -9.50 30.75
C ALA A 256 -8.06 -11.03 30.92
N GLY A 257 -6.89 -11.69 30.95
CA GLY A 257 -6.78 -13.15 31.03
C GLY A 257 -7.27 -13.86 29.76
N ARG A 258 -7.24 -13.19 28.61
CA ARG A 258 -7.68 -13.69 27.32
C ARG A 258 -6.55 -13.73 26.30
N VAL A 259 -6.81 -14.38 25.17
CA VAL A 259 -5.86 -14.49 24.06
C VAL A 259 -6.47 -13.92 22.80
N PHE A 260 -5.77 -12.94 22.23
CA PHE A 260 -5.94 -12.55 20.84
C PHE A 260 -5.22 -13.55 19.94
N ALA A 261 -5.97 -14.19 19.04
CA ALA A 261 -5.48 -15.30 18.22
C ALA A 261 -4.66 -14.85 17.00
N VAL A 262 -4.92 -13.65 16.46
CA VAL A 262 -4.22 -13.17 15.27
C VAL A 262 -2.81 -12.72 15.66
N ASP A 263 -1.81 -13.51 15.31
CA ASP A 263 -0.42 -13.38 15.77
C ASP A 263 0.63 -13.48 14.64
N PRO A 264 0.53 -12.68 13.56
CA PRO A 264 1.53 -12.69 12.49
C PRO A 264 2.93 -12.39 13.06
N THR A 265 3.99 -12.86 12.37
CA THR A 265 5.38 -12.60 12.77
C THR A 265 5.68 -11.10 12.92
N SER A 266 4.97 -10.25 12.16
CA SER A 266 5.05 -8.79 12.22
C SER A 266 4.15 -8.16 13.28
N ALA A 267 3.72 -8.87 14.33
CA ALA A 267 2.74 -8.36 15.31
C ALA A 267 3.12 -7.01 15.97
N GLU A 268 4.43 -6.75 16.13
CA GLU A 268 4.95 -5.50 16.71
C GLU A 268 4.77 -4.26 15.82
N ALA A 269 4.49 -4.45 14.52
CA ALA A 269 4.36 -3.36 13.55
C ALA A 269 3.10 -3.45 12.66
N SER A 270 2.52 -4.64 12.48
CA SER A 270 1.29 -4.82 11.72
C SER A 270 0.08 -4.26 12.47
N CYS A 271 -0.82 -3.63 11.73
CA CYS A 271 -2.06 -3.07 12.27
C CYS A 271 -3.27 -3.95 11.95
N ILE A 272 -4.33 -3.82 12.75
CA ILE A 272 -5.60 -4.53 12.62
C ILE A 272 -6.19 -4.45 11.21
N GLY A 273 -6.19 -3.28 10.57
CA GLY A 273 -6.73 -3.10 9.22
C GLY A 273 -6.00 -3.97 8.20
N GLY A 274 -4.68 -4.04 8.29
CA GLY A 274 -3.85 -4.93 7.48
C GLY A 274 -4.13 -6.41 7.79
N ASN A 275 -4.32 -6.76 9.07
CA ASN A 275 -4.64 -8.14 9.45
C ASN A 275 -5.95 -8.64 8.85
N VAL A 276 -6.98 -7.80 8.83
CA VAL A 276 -8.25 -8.12 8.16
C VAL A 276 -8.04 -8.21 6.65
N ALA A 277 -7.45 -7.18 6.05
CA ALA A 277 -7.23 -7.10 4.60
C ALA A 277 -6.37 -8.25 4.04
N MET A 278 -5.45 -8.79 4.84
CA MET A 278 -4.56 -9.89 4.47
C MET A 278 -5.04 -11.26 4.99
N ASN A 279 -6.16 -11.30 5.72
CA ASN A 279 -6.61 -12.48 6.48
C ASN A 279 -5.44 -13.10 7.28
N ALA A 280 -4.78 -12.28 8.09
CA ALA A 280 -3.53 -12.62 8.77
C ALA A 280 -3.70 -13.80 9.72
N GLY A 281 -2.64 -14.58 9.87
CA GLY A 281 -2.54 -15.67 10.82
C GLY A 281 -1.09 -15.87 11.22
N GLY A 282 -0.88 -16.56 12.33
CA GLY A 282 0.43 -16.95 12.80
C GLY A 282 0.37 -18.31 13.48
N LYS A 283 1.17 -18.51 14.52
CA LYS A 283 1.34 -19.81 15.17
C LYS A 283 0.05 -20.30 15.82
N LYS A 284 -0.74 -19.37 16.38
CA LYS A 284 -2.03 -19.67 17.01
C LYS A 284 -3.12 -20.07 16.02
N ALA A 285 -2.93 -19.86 14.72
CA ALA A 285 -3.91 -20.23 13.70
C ALA A 285 -4.17 -21.75 13.62
N VAL A 286 -3.25 -22.57 14.14
CA VAL A 286 -3.44 -24.01 14.31
C VAL A 286 -4.64 -24.30 15.23
N LEU A 287 -4.81 -23.51 16.30
CA LEU A 287 -5.90 -23.67 17.27
C LEU A 287 -7.17 -22.92 16.83
N TRP A 288 -7.03 -21.65 16.42
CA TRP A 288 -8.17 -20.75 16.26
C TRP A 288 -8.31 -20.12 14.87
N GLY A 289 -7.52 -20.58 13.89
CA GLY A 289 -7.58 -20.06 12.53
C GLY A 289 -7.00 -18.66 12.34
N THR A 290 -7.25 -18.07 11.18
CA THR A 290 -6.75 -16.76 10.77
C THR A 290 -7.71 -15.64 11.17
N ALA A 291 -7.48 -14.41 10.71
CA ALA A 291 -8.32 -13.26 11.06
C ALA A 291 -9.81 -13.51 10.82
N VAL A 292 -10.19 -14.09 9.66
CA VAL A 292 -11.61 -14.38 9.34
C VAL A 292 -12.27 -15.31 10.35
N ASP A 293 -11.53 -16.26 10.91
CA ASP A 293 -12.04 -17.20 11.91
C ASP A 293 -12.34 -16.51 13.26
N ASN A 294 -11.73 -15.34 13.49
CA ASN A 294 -11.76 -14.60 14.76
C ASN A 294 -12.57 -13.29 14.70
N LEU A 295 -13.06 -12.90 13.53
CA LEU A 295 -13.87 -11.68 13.36
C LEU A 295 -15.33 -11.93 13.77
N ALA A 296 -15.80 -11.14 14.72
CA ALA A 296 -17.22 -11.05 15.07
C ALA A 296 -17.93 -9.97 14.25
N TRP A 297 -17.25 -8.86 13.99
CA TRP A 297 -17.76 -7.74 13.20
C TRP A 297 -16.62 -6.91 12.62
N TRP A 298 -16.82 -6.23 11.49
CA TRP A 298 -15.92 -5.19 11.02
C TRP A 298 -16.63 -4.13 10.19
N LYS A 299 -16.04 -2.94 10.17
CA LYS A 299 -16.46 -1.79 9.39
C LYS A 299 -15.43 -1.48 8.32
N LEU A 300 -15.89 -1.14 7.13
CA LEU A 300 -15.05 -0.68 6.03
C LEU A 300 -15.71 0.41 5.19
N VAL A 301 -14.88 1.13 4.44
CA VAL A 301 -15.31 2.09 3.41
C VAL A 301 -14.99 1.52 2.03
N ASP A 302 -16.00 1.38 1.18
CA ASP A 302 -15.84 0.85 -0.19
C ASP A 302 -15.19 1.87 -1.15
N PRO A 303 -14.84 1.47 -2.40
CA PRO A 303 -14.25 2.37 -3.38
C PRO A 303 -15.18 3.50 -3.85
N SER A 304 -16.49 3.39 -3.60
CA SER A 304 -17.46 4.47 -3.83
C SER A 304 -17.55 5.44 -2.65
N GLY A 305 -16.85 5.15 -1.56
CA GLY A 305 -16.86 5.91 -0.31
C GLY A 305 -18.15 5.75 0.48
N HIS A 306 -18.82 4.60 0.41
CA HIS A 306 -19.89 4.22 1.33
C HIS A 306 -19.33 3.35 2.45
N GLU A 307 -19.86 3.57 3.65
CA GLU A 307 -19.56 2.70 4.78
C GLU A 307 -20.39 1.43 4.67
N MET A 308 -19.79 0.32 5.07
CA MET A 308 -20.49 -0.94 5.30
C MET A 308 -19.97 -1.60 6.57
N GLU A 309 -20.86 -2.35 7.19
CA GLU A 309 -20.59 -3.17 8.35
C GLU A 309 -20.90 -4.63 8.02
N VAL A 310 -20.03 -5.52 8.46
CA VAL A 310 -20.18 -6.96 8.27
C VAL A 310 -20.21 -7.62 9.63
N THR A 311 -21.25 -8.40 9.90
CA THR A 311 -21.45 -9.11 11.16
C THR A 311 -21.45 -10.61 10.93
N ARG A 312 -20.62 -11.36 11.68
CA ARG A 312 -20.64 -12.82 11.62
C ARG A 312 -21.81 -13.36 12.46
N ILE A 313 -22.67 -14.16 11.84
CA ILE A 313 -23.83 -14.78 12.47
C ILE A 313 -23.50 -16.24 12.83
N ALA A 314 -23.94 -16.68 14.01
CA ALA A 314 -23.73 -18.03 14.51
C ALA A 314 -22.24 -18.43 14.48
N HIS A 315 -21.40 -17.55 15.02
CA HIS A 315 -19.95 -17.75 15.12
C HIS A 315 -19.65 -19.03 15.94
N ASN A 316 -18.87 -19.97 15.39
CA ASN A 316 -18.53 -21.23 16.09
C ASN A 316 -17.42 -21.11 17.15
N LEU A 317 -16.76 -19.95 17.23
CA LEU A 317 -15.62 -19.67 18.11
C LEU A 317 -14.39 -20.56 17.82
N GLY A 318 -14.37 -21.17 16.63
CA GLY A 318 -13.31 -22.03 16.16
C GLY A 318 -13.01 -21.74 14.69
N LYS A 319 -12.45 -22.73 14.00
CA LYS A 319 -12.06 -22.54 12.60
C LYS A 319 -13.31 -22.51 11.72
N ILE A 320 -13.39 -21.52 10.84
CA ILE A 320 -14.57 -21.20 10.02
C ILE A 320 -14.97 -22.35 9.09
N HIS A 321 -13.99 -23.12 8.60
CA HIS A 321 -14.21 -24.20 7.65
C HIS A 321 -14.75 -25.49 8.29
N GLU A 322 -14.81 -25.56 9.62
CA GLU A 322 -15.43 -26.68 10.35
C GLU A 322 -16.96 -26.53 10.44
N GLN A 323 -17.51 -25.34 10.13
CA GLN A 323 -18.95 -25.15 10.05
C GLN A 323 -19.50 -25.63 8.70
N ALA A 324 -20.64 -26.33 8.72
CA ALA A 324 -21.33 -26.72 7.50
C ALA A 324 -21.76 -25.50 6.66
N SER A 325 -22.26 -24.46 7.33
CA SER A 325 -22.64 -23.17 6.74
C SER A 325 -22.13 -22.03 7.63
N VAL A 326 -21.65 -20.98 7.00
CA VAL A 326 -21.12 -19.76 7.62
C VAL A 326 -21.91 -18.59 7.08
N ARG A 327 -22.41 -17.74 7.98
CA ARG A 327 -23.27 -16.61 7.62
C ARG A 327 -22.67 -15.27 8.00
N PHE A 328 -22.80 -14.31 7.09
CA PHE A 328 -22.42 -12.92 7.30
C PHE A 328 -23.57 -12.01 6.90
N GLU A 329 -23.94 -11.08 7.77
CA GLU A 329 -24.84 -9.99 7.43
C GLU A 329 -24.03 -8.76 7.03
N ILE A 330 -24.35 -8.16 5.89
CA ILE A 330 -23.69 -6.98 5.35
C ILE A 330 -24.71 -5.85 5.30
N GLN A 331 -24.52 -4.85 6.15
CA GLN A 331 -25.30 -3.62 6.15
C GLN A 331 -24.50 -2.50 5.48
N ARG A 332 -25.08 -1.87 4.46
CA ARG A 332 -24.50 -0.71 3.78
C ARG A 332 -25.15 0.57 4.25
N PHE A 333 -24.41 1.68 4.22
CA PHE A 333 -24.88 2.98 4.69
C PHE A 333 -24.84 4.01 3.57
N ARG A 334 -25.70 5.04 3.69
CA ARG A 334 -25.64 6.22 2.85
C ARG A 334 -24.37 7.02 3.16
N LYS A 335 -24.13 8.09 2.39
CA LYS A 335 -22.94 8.95 2.52
C LYS A 335 -22.77 9.61 3.91
N ASP A 336 -23.82 9.63 4.72
CA ASP A 336 -23.81 10.12 6.10
C ASP A 336 -23.21 9.10 7.10
N GLY A 337 -22.92 7.86 6.67
CA GLY A 337 -22.37 6.79 7.50
C GLY A 337 -23.33 6.24 8.56
N LYS A 338 -24.59 6.70 8.57
CA LYS A 338 -25.55 6.43 9.65
C LYS A 338 -26.85 5.85 9.14
N THR A 339 -27.33 6.31 7.99
CA THR A 339 -28.60 5.87 7.43
C THR A 339 -28.41 4.58 6.65
N PRO A 340 -29.07 3.47 7.03
CA PRO A 340 -29.03 2.23 6.24
C PRO A 340 -29.43 2.46 4.78
N TYR A 341 -28.69 1.83 3.87
CA TYR A 341 -28.95 1.83 2.45
C TYR A 341 -29.35 0.43 1.99
N GLY A 342 -30.64 0.26 1.68
CA GLY A 342 -31.20 -1.04 1.32
C GLY A 342 -31.39 -1.96 2.53
N LYS A 343 -31.88 -3.17 2.26
CA LYS A 343 -31.99 -4.25 3.27
C LYS A 343 -30.61 -4.89 3.48
N PRO A 344 -30.29 -5.38 4.70
CA PRO A 344 -29.09 -6.17 4.91
C PRO A 344 -29.03 -7.36 3.95
N GLU A 345 -27.84 -7.57 3.37
CA GLU A 345 -27.53 -8.74 2.57
C GLU A 345 -27.00 -9.84 3.50
N VAL A 346 -27.49 -11.07 3.36
CA VAL A 346 -26.95 -12.21 4.12
C VAL A 346 -26.25 -13.15 3.17
N LEU A 347 -24.93 -13.28 3.35
CA LEU A 347 -24.16 -14.34 2.71
C LEU A 347 -24.32 -15.62 3.53
N ASP A 348 -24.67 -16.73 2.89
CA ASP A 348 -24.71 -18.07 3.47
C ASP A 348 -23.84 -19.00 2.61
N ILE A 349 -22.68 -19.37 3.16
CA ILE A 349 -21.59 -19.97 2.40
C ILE A 349 -21.15 -21.25 3.12
N PRO A 350 -20.95 -22.38 2.40
CA PRO A 350 -20.38 -23.56 3.00
C PRO A 350 -19.00 -23.27 3.60
N GLY A 351 -18.74 -23.64 4.86
CA GLY A 351 -17.48 -23.29 5.54
C GLY A 351 -16.24 -23.78 4.79
N SER A 352 -16.34 -24.94 4.13
CA SER A 352 -15.29 -25.51 3.27
C SER A 352 -14.85 -24.62 2.10
N LYS A 353 -15.60 -23.57 1.75
CA LYS A 353 -15.21 -22.59 0.73
C LYS A 353 -14.17 -21.57 1.20
N PHE A 354 -14.04 -21.34 2.51
CA PHE A 354 -13.09 -20.37 3.05
C PHE A 354 -11.65 -20.90 3.09
N ARG A 355 -11.44 -22.20 2.88
CA ARG A 355 -10.13 -22.82 2.92
C ARG A 355 -10.13 -24.14 2.16
N ARG A 356 -9.22 -24.31 1.20
CA ARG A 356 -8.95 -25.64 0.62
C ARG A 356 -8.54 -26.63 1.70
N ALA A 357 -9.05 -27.86 1.59
CA ALA A 357 -8.71 -28.94 2.50
C ALA A 357 -7.19 -29.16 2.57
N GLY A 358 -6.67 -29.35 3.79
CA GLY A 358 -5.24 -29.55 4.04
C GLY A 358 -4.41 -28.27 4.16
N LEU A 359 -4.98 -27.08 3.88
CA LEU A 359 -4.28 -25.81 4.12
C LEU A 359 -4.62 -25.24 5.51
N GLY A 360 -3.63 -24.65 6.17
CA GLY A 360 -3.85 -23.83 7.37
C GLY A 360 -4.36 -22.42 7.05
N LYS A 361 -3.93 -21.87 5.91
CA LYS A 361 -4.42 -20.62 5.32
C LYS A 361 -4.45 -20.77 3.80
N ASP A 362 -5.53 -20.34 3.17
CA ASP A 362 -5.65 -20.32 1.70
C ASP A 362 -5.58 -18.89 1.22
N VAL A 363 -4.50 -18.52 0.52
CA VAL A 363 -4.29 -17.18 -0.07
C VAL A 363 -4.71 -17.10 -1.55
N THR A 364 -5.11 -18.22 -2.15
CA THR A 364 -5.39 -18.31 -3.58
C THR A 364 -6.77 -17.78 -3.96
N ASP A 365 -7.73 -17.88 -3.03
CA ASP A 365 -9.07 -17.33 -3.24
C ASP A 365 -9.18 -15.90 -2.68
N LYS A 366 -9.02 -14.91 -3.56
CA LYS A 366 -9.23 -13.50 -3.22
C LYS A 366 -10.70 -13.09 -3.27
N PHE A 367 -11.57 -13.86 -3.92
CA PHE A 367 -13.00 -13.56 -3.98
C PHE A 367 -13.68 -13.91 -2.64
N LEU A 368 -13.25 -14.99 -2.00
CA LEU A 368 -13.69 -15.44 -0.68
C LEU A 368 -15.22 -15.46 -0.56
N ALA A 369 -15.86 -16.01 -1.60
CA ALA A 369 -17.31 -16.07 -1.79
C ALA A 369 -18.04 -14.71 -1.67
N GLY A 370 -17.37 -13.62 -2.05
CA GLY A 370 -17.93 -12.27 -2.04
C GLY A 370 -17.82 -11.55 -0.69
N LEU A 371 -17.17 -12.15 0.31
CA LEU A 371 -16.99 -11.53 1.62
C LEU A 371 -16.15 -10.24 1.51
N PRO A 372 -16.68 -9.06 1.88
CA PRO A 372 -15.96 -7.80 1.66
C PRO A 372 -14.86 -7.56 2.71
N GLY A 373 -13.78 -6.92 2.28
CA GLY A 373 -12.65 -6.48 3.10
C GLY A 373 -11.65 -7.57 3.48
N VAL A 374 -12.07 -8.82 3.70
CA VAL A 374 -11.19 -9.90 4.15
C VAL A 374 -10.42 -10.53 2.99
N GLN A 375 -9.10 -10.59 3.10
CA GLN A 375 -8.19 -11.15 2.07
C GLN A 375 -8.16 -10.35 0.74
N LYS A 376 -8.60 -9.10 0.77
CA LYS A 376 -8.74 -8.23 -0.42
C LYS A 376 -7.56 -7.33 -0.66
N GLU A 377 -6.63 -7.26 0.30
CA GLU A 377 -5.41 -6.43 0.20
C GLU A 377 -5.74 -4.95 -0.13
N GLY A 378 -6.90 -4.45 0.33
CA GLY A 378 -7.35 -3.08 0.10
C GLY A 378 -8.03 -2.81 -1.25
N THR A 379 -8.21 -3.82 -2.10
CA THR A 379 -8.78 -3.65 -3.45
C THR A 379 -10.29 -3.36 -3.49
N ASP A 380 -11.02 -3.73 -2.44
CA ASP A 380 -12.46 -3.51 -2.32
C ASP A 380 -12.84 -2.54 -1.18
N GLY A 381 -11.87 -1.84 -0.60
CA GLY A 381 -12.11 -0.84 0.43
C GLY A 381 -11.05 -0.75 1.51
N LEU A 382 -11.32 0.13 2.48
CA LEU A 382 -10.47 0.39 3.65
C LEU A 382 -11.16 -0.13 4.90
N ILE A 383 -10.49 -1.04 5.62
CA ILE A 383 -10.94 -1.43 6.96
C ILE A 383 -10.80 -0.23 7.88
N VAL A 384 -11.86 0.05 8.64
CA VAL A 384 -12.00 1.20 9.56
C VAL A 384 -11.85 0.73 11.00
N ALA A 385 -12.58 -0.32 11.35
CA ALA A 385 -12.60 -0.90 12.70
C ALA A 385 -13.01 -2.37 12.63
N ALA A 386 -12.72 -3.11 13.68
CA ALA A 386 -13.07 -4.52 13.82
C ALA A 386 -13.43 -4.87 15.27
N ARG A 387 -14.21 -5.93 15.43
CA ARG A 387 -14.47 -6.58 16.71
C ARG A 387 -14.11 -8.06 16.59
N TRP A 388 -13.35 -8.53 17.56
CA TRP A 388 -12.71 -9.84 17.54
C TRP A 388 -13.23 -10.69 18.68
N VAL A 389 -13.38 -11.99 18.46
CA VAL A 389 -13.53 -12.95 19.55
C VAL A 389 -12.17 -13.22 20.20
N LEU A 390 -12.19 -13.42 21.52
CA LEU A 390 -11.01 -13.71 22.32
C LEU A 390 -11.12 -15.08 22.98
N HIS A 391 -9.96 -15.73 23.10
CA HIS A 391 -9.86 -17.12 23.57
C HIS A 391 -9.27 -17.21 24.96
N ARG A 392 -9.19 -18.43 25.49
CA ARG A 392 -8.39 -18.76 26.68
C ARG A 392 -7.37 -19.80 26.26
N MET A 393 -6.13 -19.65 26.73
CA MET A 393 -5.14 -20.71 26.58
C MET A 393 -5.55 -21.94 27.40
N PRO A 394 -5.18 -23.16 26.95
CA PRO A 394 -5.26 -24.34 27.81
C PRO A 394 -4.54 -24.10 29.13
N GLN A 395 -5.08 -24.65 30.23
CA GLN A 395 -4.51 -24.48 31.57
C GLN A 395 -3.06 -25.00 31.66
N TYR A 396 -2.74 -26.01 30.87
CA TYR A 396 -1.42 -26.64 30.84
C TYR A 396 -0.86 -26.57 29.42
N THR A 397 0.29 -25.91 29.27
CA THR A 397 1.01 -25.79 28.00
C THR A 397 2.41 -26.39 28.15
N ARG A 398 2.84 -27.20 27.18
CA ARG A 398 4.22 -27.71 27.08
C ARG A 398 4.78 -27.41 25.70
N THR A 399 6.04 -27.06 25.64
CA THR A 399 6.79 -26.93 24.38
C THR A 399 7.75 -28.11 24.28
N VAL A 400 7.69 -28.83 23.17
CA VAL A 400 8.62 -29.92 22.85
C VAL A 400 9.45 -29.46 21.66
N CYS A 401 10.77 -29.62 21.75
CA CYS A 401 11.67 -29.46 20.61
C CYS A 401 11.94 -30.84 20.02
N LEU A 402 11.64 -31.02 18.74
CA LEU A 402 11.95 -32.24 17.99
C LEU A 402 13.00 -31.87 16.95
N GLU A 403 14.17 -32.51 17.04
CA GLU A 403 15.24 -32.37 16.06
C GLU A 403 15.25 -33.61 15.17
N PHE A 404 15.24 -33.40 13.85
CA PHE A 404 15.24 -34.47 12.86
C PHE A 404 16.55 -34.43 12.08
N PHE A 405 17.21 -35.58 11.98
CA PHE A 405 18.41 -35.75 11.17
C PHE A 405 18.02 -36.45 9.86
N GLY A 406 18.22 -35.79 8.71
CA GLY A 406 17.83 -36.33 7.41
C GLY A 406 17.28 -35.29 6.45
N GLN A 407 16.52 -35.73 5.44
CA GLN A 407 15.91 -34.82 4.48
C GLN A 407 14.60 -34.25 5.03
N VAL A 408 14.32 -32.96 4.76
CA VAL A 408 13.10 -32.27 5.24
C VAL A 408 11.82 -33.07 4.92
N ARG A 409 11.75 -33.73 3.75
CA ARG A 409 10.59 -34.54 3.36
C ARG A 409 10.27 -35.70 4.30
N GLU A 410 11.27 -36.22 5.02
CA GLU A 410 11.11 -37.33 5.97
C GLU A 410 10.61 -36.83 7.33
N ALA A 411 10.91 -35.58 7.68
CA ALA A 411 10.46 -34.94 8.92
C ALA A 411 9.02 -34.39 8.81
N VAL A 412 8.58 -33.95 7.63
CA VAL A 412 7.28 -33.31 7.43
C VAL A 412 6.10 -34.16 7.94
N PRO A 413 5.98 -35.48 7.65
CA PRO A 413 4.87 -36.29 8.14
C PRO A 413 4.80 -36.43 9.66
N ALA A 414 5.91 -36.21 10.38
CA ALA A 414 5.94 -36.28 11.84
C ALA A 414 5.43 -35.00 12.52
N ILE A 415 5.22 -33.92 11.75
CA ILE A 415 4.85 -32.58 12.24
C ILE A 415 3.37 -32.26 11.93
N VAL A 416 2.79 -32.88 10.90
CA VAL A 416 1.46 -32.53 10.33
C VAL A 416 0.34 -33.39 10.88
#